data_AF-A0A8S8YFC3-F1
#
_entry.id   AF-A0A8S8YFC3-F1
#
_cell.length_a   1.000
_cell.length_b   1.000
_cell.length_c   1.000
_cell.angle_alpha   90.00
_cell.angle_beta   90.00
_cell.angle_gamma   90.00
#
_symmetry.space_group_name_H-M   'P 1'
#
loop_
_entity.id
_entity.type
_entity.pdbx_description
1 polymer ?
#
loop_
_entity_poly.entity_id
_entity_poly.type
_entity_poly.pdbx_seq_one_letter_code
_entity_poly.pdbx_strand_id
1 'polypeptide(L)'
;MNPENPWRGFGSVELCWAFGDRISDESSLLHWAAKHRIPIIIPGLSDGSIGAQLFMHRQRSPDFMIDFLADEQILSDLTWTCEESHALMVGGGISKHHVIWWNQYRGGLWVQPLELQPHQSTMVASQVQDCVKQFRGEKSVQKHPKLPLRAMPVFCCHS
;
A
#
# COMPACT_ATOMS: atom_id res chain seq x y z
N MET A 1 6.80 27.15 4.48
CA MET A 1 6.15 26.11 5.31
C MET A 1 4.70 26.51 5.46
N ASN A 2 3.77 25.62 5.13
CA ASN A 2 2.35 25.88 5.39
C ASN A 2 2.09 25.58 6.88
N PRO A 3 1.72 26.56 7.71
CA PRO A 3 1.43 26.32 9.12
C PRO A 3 0.19 25.45 9.34
N GLU A 4 -0.68 25.31 8.34
CA GLU A 4 -1.94 24.53 8.41
C GLU A 4 -1.78 23.04 8.08
N ASN A 5 -0.67 22.64 7.43
CA ASN A 5 -0.37 21.24 7.15
C ASN A 5 0.99 20.89 7.77
N PRO A 6 1.02 20.09 8.85
CA PRO A 6 2.29 19.71 9.49
C PRO A 6 3.18 18.87 8.56
N TRP A 7 2.60 18.23 7.55
CA TRP A 7 3.29 17.37 6.59
C TRP A 7 3.86 18.20 5.45
N ARG A 8 5.16 18.02 5.18
CA ARG A 8 5.93 18.90 4.29
C ARG A 8 6.12 18.34 2.89
N GLY A 9 5.82 17.08 2.67
CA GLY A 9 6.13 16.36 1.44
C GLY A 9 4.99 15.51 0.92
N PHE A 10 5.30 14.75 -0.13
CA PHE A 10 4.47 13.69 -0.68
C PHE A 10 5.02 12.35 -0.14
N GLY A 11 4.12 11.43 0.24
CA GLY A 11 4.47 10.12 0.79
C GLY A 11 4.63 9.08 -0.31
N SER A 12 4.65 7.81 0.10
CA SER A 12 4.62 6.68 -0.83
C SER A 12 3.31 6.62 -1.61
N VAL A 13 2.20 7.06 -1.01
CA VAL A 13 0.87 7.08 -1.67
C VAL A 13 0.91 7.96 -2.93
N GLU A 14 1.29 9.22 -2.77
CA GLU A 14 1.36 10.16 -3.89
C GLU A 14 2.42 9.75 -4.92
N LEU A 15 3.54 9.17 -4.46
CA LEU A 15 4.58 8.67 -5.35
C LEU A 15 4.06 7.51 -6.21
N CYS A 16 3.38 6.55 -5.60
CA CYS A 16 2.75 5.42 -6.30
C CYS A 16 1.69 5.89 -7.28
N TRP A 17 0.87 6.88 -6.92
CA TRP A 17 -0.09 7.49 -7.83
C TRP A 17 0.60 8.20 -9.00
N ALA A 18 1.65 8.98 -8.74
CA ALA A 18 2.40 9.66 -9.78
C ALA A 18 3.06 8.68 -10.76
N PHE A 19 3.59 7.56 -10.27
CA PHE A 19 4.11 6.50 -11.13
C PHE A 19 3.00 5.79 -11.91
N GLY A 20 1.91 5.41 -11.25
CA GLY A 20 0.78 4.73 -11.87
C GLY A 20 0.10 5.56 -12.97
N ASP A 21 -0.06 6.87 -12.76
CA ASP A 21 -0.62 7.82 -13.74
C ASP A 21 0.25 7.92 -15.02
N ARG A 22 1.54 7.55 -14.95
CA ARG A 22 2.47 7.54 -16.09
C ARG A 22 2.64 6.16 -16.74
N ILE A 23 2.12 5.11 -16.11
CA ILE A 23 2.17 3.73 -16.63
C ILE A 23 0.91 3.50 -17.47
N SER A 24 1.09 3.15 -18.74
CA SER A 24 -0.01 2.76 -19.64
C SER A 24 -0.27 1.25 -19.67
N ASP A 25 0.56 0.46 -19.00
CA ASP A 25 0.42 -0.99 -18.95
C ASP A 25 -0.67 -1.41 -17.95
N GLU A 26 -1.77 -1.96 -18.47
CA GLU A 26 -2.88 -2.46 -17.66
C GLU A 26 -2.53 -3.71 -16.85
N SER A 27 -1.39 -4.36 -17.10
CA SER A 27 -0.89 -5.47 -16.28
C SER A 27 -0.29 -4.99 -14.95
N SER A 28 0.01 -3.70 -14.83
CA SER A 28 0.61 -3.09 -13.66
C SER A 28 -0.40 -2.84 -12.54
N LEU A 29 -0.03 -3.23 -11.32
CA LEU A 29 -0.79 -2.90 -10.11
C LEU A 29 -0.84 -1.38 -9.87
N LEU A 30 0.28 -0.68 -10.09
CA LEU A 30 0.36 0.77 -9.88
C LEU A 30 -0.58 1.53 -10.81
N HIS A 31 -0.75 1.07 -12.05
CA HIS A 31 -1.69 1.66 -13.01
C HIS A 31 -3.12 1.67 -12.42
N TRP A 32 -3.61 0.51 -11.97
CA TRP A 32 -4.96 0.40 -11.42
C TRP A 32 -5.12 1.12 -10.08
N ALA A 33 -4.10 1.04 -9.21
CA ALA A 33 -4.13 1.75 -7.93
C ALA A 33 -4.22 3.27 -8.13
N ALA A 34 -3.46 3.84 -9.06
CA ALA A 34 -3.53 5.26 -9.39
C ALA A 34 -4.88 5.63 -10.04
N LYS A 35 -5.34 4.83 -11.01
CA LYS A 35 -6.63 5.03 -11.72
C LYS A 35 -7.82 5.09 -10.78
N HIS A 36 -7.82 4.26 -9.72
CA HIS A 36 -8.89 4.23 -8.72
C HIS A 36 -8.58 5.03 -7.45
N ARG A 37 -7.45 5.74 -7.39
CA ARG A 37 -6.96 6.47 -6.20
C ARG A 37 -6.97 5.61 -4.94
N ILE A 38 -6.51 4.37 -5.08
CA ILE A 38 -6.32 3.44 -3.98
C ILE A 38 -4.96 3.75 -3.35
N PRO A 39 -4.88 4.06 -2.05
CA PRO A 39 -3.62 4.35 -1.40
C PRO A 39 -2.76 3.08 -1.29
N ILE A 40 -1.51 3.20 -1.74
CA ILE A 40 -0.47 2.19 -1.53
C ILE A 40 0.53 2.80 -0.56
N ILE A 41 0.63 2.21 0.63
CA ILE A 41 1.55 2.67 1.68
C ILE A 41 2.72 1.70 1.76
N ILE A 42 3.94 2.24 1.69
CA ILE A 42 5.20 1.48 1.72
C ILE A 42 6.05 2.00 2.89
N PRO A 43 5.95 1.40 4.09
CA PRO A 43 6.69 1.84 5.27
C PRO A 43 8.21 1.80 5.08
N GLY A 44 8.69 0.84 4.27
CA GLY A 44 10.09 0.65 3.93
C GLY A 44 10.49 1.20 2.56
N LEU A 45 9.97 2.35 2.12
CA LEU A 45 10.21 2.86 0.74
C LEU A 45 11.71 3.00 0.38
N SER A 46 12.56 3.28 1.36
CA SER A 46 14.01 3.40 1.16
C SER A 46 14.71 2.05 0.93
N ASP A 47 14.11 0.95 1.36
CA ASP A 47 14.70 -0.39 1.34
C ASP A 47 14.38 -1.10 0.02
N GLY A 48 14.97 -0.61 -1.07
CA GLY A 48 14.78 -1.18 -2.40
C GLY A 48 15.38 -0.35 -3.53
N SER A 49 15.21 -0.83 -4.77
CA SER A 49 15.73 -0.17 -5.96
C SER A 49 15.15 1.24 -6.16
N ILE A 50 13.86 1.44 -5.84
CA ILE A 50 13.21 2.75 -5.86
C ILE A 50 13.83 3.66 -4.80
N GLY A 51 14.07 3.18 -3.57
CA GLY A 51 14.75 3.93 -2.52
C GLY A 51 16.13 4.45 -2.96
N ALA A 52 16.93 3.60 -3.61
CA ALA A 52 18.22 4.01 -4.17
C ALA A 52 18.09 5.09 -5.26
N GLN A 53 17.09 5.00 -6.14
CA GLN A 53 16.82 6.03 -7.15
C GLN A 53 16.37 7.36 -6.53
N LEU A 54 15.54 7.31 -5.49
CA LEU A 54 15.09 8.50 -4.76
C LEU A 54 16.27 9.17 -4.05
N PHE A 55 17.17 8.39 -3.46
CA PHE A 55 18.42 8.90 -2.87
C PHE A 55 19.32 9.56 -3.92
N MET A 56 19.51 8.94 -5.09
CA MET A 56 20.27 9.55 -6.19
C MET A 56 19.61 10.82 -6.73
N HIS A 57 18.28 10.85 -6.80
CA HIS A 57 17.54 12.04 -7.21
C HIS A 57 17.71 13.18 -6.20
N ARG A 58 17.63 12.88 -4.90
CA ARG A 58 17.83 13.85 -3.81
C ARG A 58 19.18 14.55 -3.88
N GLN A 59 20.23 13.86 -4.30
CA GLN A 59 21.56 14.46 -4.47
C GLN A 59 21.60 15.54 -5.57
N ARG A 60 20.72 15.45 -6.56
CA ARG A 60 20.59 16.44 -7.65
C ARG A 60 19.53 17.50 -7.36
N SER A 61 18.52 17.14 -6.57
CA SER A 61 17.38 17.97 -6.20
C SER A 61 17.24 18.05 -4.68
N PRO A 62 17.98 18.95 -3.99
CA PRO A 62 17.96 19.09 -2.53
C PRO A 62 16.66 19.65 -1.94
N ASP A 63 15.64 19.90 -2.75
CA ASP A 63 14.30 20.28 -2.29
C ASP A 63 13.32 19.10 -2.32
N PHE A 64 13.66 18.00 -3.01
CA PHE A 64 12.83 16.80 -3.09
C PHE A 64 12.81 16.05 -1.75
N MET A 65 11.74 16.15 -0.98
CA MET A 65 11.61 15.47 0.32
C MET A 65 10.44 14.49 0.28
N ILE A 66 10.67 13.31 0.83
CA ILE A 66 9.63 12.30 1.08
C ILE A 66 9.25 12.39 2.54
N ASP A 67 7.97 12.48 2.80
CA ASP A 67 7.44 12.58 4.16
C ASP A 67 6.70 11.28 4.52
N PHE A 68 7.39 10.39 5.24
CA PHE A 68 6.81 9.13 5.69
C PHE A 68 5.67 9.34 6.68
N LEU A 69 5.70 10.43 7.48
CA LEU A 69 4.65 10.69 8.46
C LEU A 69 3.34 11.14 7.79
N ALA A 70 3.42 11.65 6.56
CA ALA A 70 2.22 11.92 5.77
C ALA A 70 1.44 10.63 5.45
N ASP A 71 2.14 9.54 5.12
CA ASP A 71 1.51 8.23 4.90
C ASP A 71 0.90 7.67 6.19
N GLU A 72 1.57 7.89 7.33
CA GLU A 72 1.04 7.50 8.64
C GLU A 72 -0.26 8.23 8.98
N GLN A 73 -0.37 9.52 8.62
CA GLN A 73 -1.62 10.25 8.80
C GLN A 73 -2.75 9.65 7.95
N ILE A 74 -2.48 9.34 6.67
CA ILE A 74 -3.47 8.70 5.79
C ILE A 74 -3.92 7.37 6.40
N LEU A 75 -2.99 6.58 6.91
CA LEU A 75 -3.32 5.30 7.53
C LEU A 75 -4.11 5.46 8.82
N SER A 76 -3.75 6.43 9.64
CA SER A 76 -4.50 6.81 10.84
C SER A 76 -5.93 7.17 10.50
N ASP A 77 -6.13 8.02 9.49
CA ASP A 77 -7.45 8.50 9.07
C ASP A 77 -8.30 7.34 8.57
N LEU A 78 -7.78 6.51 7.65
CA LEU A 78 -8.47 5.30 7.18
C LEU A 78 -8.83 4.37 8.34
N THR A 79 -7.92 4.23 9.30
CA THR A 79 -8.06 3.41 10.49
C THR A 79 -8.81 4.13 11.62
N TRP A 80 -9.35 5.33 11.43
CA TRP A 80 -10.26 5.92 12.42
C TRP A 80 -11.64 6.18 11.86
N THR A 81 -11.75 6.42 10.54
CA THR A 81 -13.03 6.73 9.90
C THR A 81 -13.82 5.50 9.44
N CYS A 82 -13.18 4.34 9.27
CA CYS A 82 -13.91 3.14 8.82
C CYS A 82 -14.75 2.51 9.95
N GLU A 83 -15.94 2.00 9.67
CA GLU A 83 -16.80 1.34 10.69
C GLU A 83 -16.24 -0.04 11.07
N GLU A 84 -15.79 -0.79 10.06
CA GLU A 84 -15.19 -2.12 10.20
C GLU A 84 -13.89 -2.17 9.40
N SER A 85 -12.92 -2.95 9.87
CA SER A 85 -11.62 -3.11 9.22
C SER A 85 -11.33 -4.58 8.94
N HIS A 86 -11.06 -4.87 7.66
CA HIS A 86 -10.73 -6.20 7.18
C HIS A 86 -9.39 -6.18 6.47
N ALA A 87 -8.56 -7.18 6.71
CA ALA A 87 -7.28 -7.31 6.03
C ALA A 87 -7.15 -8.68 5.35
N LEU A 88 -6.71 -8.65 4.10
CA LEU A 88 -6.08 -9.78 3.44
C LEU A 88 -4.58 -9.54 3.46
N MET A 89 -3.85 -10.37 4.20
CA MET A 89 -2.40 -10.26 4.31
C MET A 89 -1.74 -11.37 3.52
N VAL A 90 -0.83 -10.96 2.65
CA VAL A 90 -0.04 -11.86 1.81
C VAL A 90 1.42 -11.61 2.13
N GLY A 91 2.06 -12.56 2.81
CA GLY A 91 3.43 -12.43 3.30
C GLY A 91 3.52 -11.95 4.76
N GLY A 92 4.67 -11.36 5.13
CA GLY A 92 5.01 -11.01 6.51
C GLY A 92 5.87 -9.74 6.62
N GLY A 93 6.57 -9.58 7.74
CA GLY A 93 7.49 -8.45 7.94
C GLY A 93 6.82 -7.12 8.26
N ILE A 94 7.41 -6.03 7.76
CA ILE A 94 6.98 -4.66 8.08
C ILE A 94 5.55 -4.38 7.63
N SER A 95 5.12 -4.91 6.48
CA SER A 95 3.75 -4.74 5.97
C SER A 95 2.72 -5.31 6.93
N LYS A 96 2.89 -6.57 7.38
CA LYS A 96 2.01 -7.22 8.36
C LYS A 96 1.97 -6.46 9.69
N HIS A 97 3.15 -6.11 10.21
CA HIS A 97 3.25 -5.38 11.47
C HIS A 97 2.51 -4.04 11.39
N HIS A 98 2.66 -3.32 10.29
CA HIS A 98 2.03 -2.02 10.08
C HIS A 98 0.51 -2.08 10.13
N VAL A 99 -0.10 -3.05 9.44
CA VAL A 99 -1.57 -3.20 9.44
C VAL A 99 -2.09 -3.56 10.83
N ILE A 100 -1.46 -4.51 11.51
CA ILE A 100 -1.88 -4.94 12.84
C ILE A 100 -1.76 -3.80 13.85
N TRP A 101 -0.63 -3.08 13.81
CA TRP A 101 -0.34 -1.98 14.74
C TRP A 101 -1.40 -0.88 14.68
N TRP A 102 -1.78 -0.44 13.47
CA TRP A 102 -2.81 0.59 13.33
C TRP A 102 -4.20 0.13 13.80
N ASN A 103 -4.55 -1.13 13.56
CA ASN A 103 -5.86 -1.66 13.97
C ASN A 103 -5.96 -1.98 15.46
N GLN A 104 -4.83 -2.04 16.18
CA GLN A 104 -4.84 -2.23 17.64
C GLN A 104 -5.59 -1.09 18.37
N TYR A 105 -5.56 0.13 17.81
CA TYR A 105 -6.19 1.30 18.40
C TYR A 105 -7.72 1.24 18.37
N ARG A 106 -8.29 0.35 17.55
CA ARG A 106 -9.73 0.27 17.29
C ARG A 106 -10.46 -0.87 18.01
N GLY A 107 -9.74 -1.68 18.78
CA GLY A 107 -10.27 -2.92 19.34
C GLY A 107 -9.99 -4.18 18.51
N GLY A 108 -9.15 -4.09 17.47
CA GLY A 108 -8.62 -5.25 16.75
C GLY A 108 -8.92 -5.28 15.25
N LEU A 109 -8.49 -6.36 14.60
CA LEU A 109 -8.57 -6.55 13.15
C LEU A 109 -9.31 -7.85 12.83
N TRP A 110 -10.29 -7.79 11.93
CA TRP A 110 -10.88 -9.00 11.36
C TRP A 110 -9.99 -9.55 10.25
N VAL A 111 -9.16 -10.53 10.60
CA VAL A 111 -8.24 -11.20 9.67
C VAL A 111 -8.91 -12.45 9.11
N GLN A 112 -9.01 -12.58 7.79
CA GLN A 112 -9.19 -13.88 7.16
C GLN A 112 -7.80 -14.53 7.01
N PRO A 113 -7.53 -15.68 7.66
CA PRO A 113 -6.29 -16.39 7.45
C PRO A 113 -6.34 -17.04 6.07
N LEU A 114 -5.58 -16.52 5.11
CA LEU A 114 -5.11 -17.36 4.02
C LEU A 114 -3.89 -18.10 4.57
N GLU A 115 -3.99 -19.42 4.67
CA GLU A 115 -2.99 -20.29 5.27
C GLU A 115 -1.70 -20.26 4.42
N LEU A 116 -0.85 -19.28 4.69
CA LEU A 116 0.52 -19.21 4.19
C LEU A 116 1.42 -19.80 5.27
N GLN A 117 2.15 -20.85 4.88
CA GLN A 117 3.09 -21.52 5.77
C GLN A 117 4.11 -20.53 6.36
N PRO A 118 4.63 -20.77 7.57
CA PRO A 118 5.41 -19.81 8.37
C PRO A 118 6.70 -19.26 7.72
N HIS A 119 7.07 -19.71 6.52
CA HIS A 119 8.38 -19.47 5.90
C HIS A 119 8.34 -18.65 4.60
N GLN A 120 7.20 -18.10 4.17
CA GLN A 120 7.13 -17.29 2.94
C GLN A 120 6.50 -15.92 3.24
N SER A 121 7.36 -14.89 3.34
CA SER A 121 6.98 -13.52 3.72
C SER A 121 6.79 -12.57 2.54
N THR A 122 6.84 -13.06 1.30
CA THR A 122 6.86 -12.24 0.09
C THR A 122 5.55 -12.35 -0.71
N MET A 123 5.13 -11.24 -1.31
CA MET A 123 4.17 -11.31 -2.43
C MET A 123 4.82 -12.10 -3.56
N VAL A 124 4.20 -13.21 -3.93
CA VAL A 124 4.54 -13.95 -5.15
C VAL A 124 3.79 -13.27 -6.30
N ALA A 125 4.42 -13.15 -7.47
CA ALA A 125 3.85 -12.45 -8.63
C ALA A 125 2.40 -12.85 -8.99
N SER A 126 1.99 -14.07 -8.65
CA SER A 126 0.61 -14.57 -8.81
C SER A 126 -0.44 -13.78 -8.02
N GLN A 127 -0.10 -13.26 -6.84
CA GLN A 127 -1.03 -12.55 -5.96
C GLN A 127 -1.25 -11.11 -6.41
N VAL A 128 -0.21 -10.48 -6.98
CA VAL A 128 -0.34 -9.20 -7.68
C VAL A 128 -1.30 -9.33 -8.87
N GLN A 129 -1.20 -10.43 -9.61
CA GLN A 129 -2.11 -10.72 -10.73
C GLN A 129 -3.56 -10.92 -10.25
N ASP A 130 -3.79 -11.50 -9.08
CA ASP A 130 -5.14 -11.66 -8.55
C ASP A 130 -5.74 -10.34 -8.05
N CYS A 131 -4.93 -9.45 -7.45
CA CYS A 131 -5.35 -8.07 -7.18
C CYS A 131 -5.71 -7.34 -8.49
N VAL A 132 -4.87 -7.47 -9.53
CA VAL A 132 -5.14 -6.87 -10.85
C VAL A 132 -6.43 -7.42 -11.47
N LYS A 133 -6.68 -8.74 -11.41
CA LYS A 133 -7.96 -9.34 -11.86
C LYS A 133 -9.15 -8.78 -11.11
N GLN A 134 -9.03 -8.63 -9.79
CA GLN A 134 -10.08 -8.04 -8.95
C GLN A 134 -10.35 -6.58 -9.34
N PHE A 135 -9.30 -5.79 -9.64
CA PHE A 135 -9.44 -4.42 -10.15
C PHE A 135 -10.05 -4.37 -11.56
N ARG A 136 -9.76 -5.35 -12.42
CA ARG A 136 -10.36 -5.50 -13.76
C ARG A 136 -11.82 -5.99 -13.74
N GLY A 137 -12.35 -6.35 -12.57
CA GLY A 137 -13.69 -6.95 -12.45
C GLY A 137 -13.76 -8.37 -13.01
N GLU A 138 -12.61 -9.01 -13.26
CA GLU A 138 -12.52 -10.39 -13.70
C GLU A 138 -12.77 -11.33 -12.52
N LYS A 139 -13.36 -12.51 -12.78
CA LYS A 139 -13.56 -13.50 -11.73
C LYS A 139 -12.19 -14.00 -11.24
N SER A 140 -11.90 -13.77 -9.96
CA SER A 140 -10.79 -14.43 -9.28
C SER A 140 -10.98 -15.95 -9.35
N VAL A 141 -9.89 -16.68 -9.58
CA VAL A 141 -9.90 -18.16 -9.65
C VAL A 141 -10.25 -18.78 -8.30
N GLN A 142 -10.14 -18.02 -7.20
CA GLN A 142 -10.55 -18.47 -5.87
C GLN A 142 -11.97 -18.04 -5.50
N LYS A 143 -12.75 -19.01 -5.01
CA LYS A 143 -14.10 -18.87 -4.43
C LYS A 143 -14.04 -18.09 -3.10
N HIS A 144 -13.84 -16.78 -3.16
CA HIS A 144 -13.96 -15.93 -1.97
C HIS A 144 -15.09 -14.92 -2.14
N PRO A 145 -15.83 -14.61 -1.06
CA PRO A 145 -16.85 -13.56 -1.10
C PRO A 145 -16.20 -12.23 -1.49
N LYS A 146 -16.88 -11.46 -2.34
CA LYS A 146 -16.39 -10.17 -2.84
C LYS A 146 -16.13 -9.22 -1.66
N LEU A 147 -14.86 -8.97 -1.33
CA LEU A 147 -14.52 -7.86 -0.43
C LEU A 147 -14.75 -6.54 -1.18
N PRO A 148 -15.41 -5.55 -0.55
CA PRO A 148 -15.65 -4.25 -1.17
C PRO A 148 -14.32 -3.54 -1.45
N LEU A 149 -14.11 -3.15 -2.71
CA LEU A 149 -12.91 -2.49 -3.24
C LEU A 149 -12.48 -1.21 -2.49
N ARG A 150 -13.37 -0.59 -1.70
CA ARG A 150 -13.09 0.63 -0.93
C ARG A 150 -12.36 0.38 0.39
N ALA A 151 -12.21 -0.86 0.83
CA ALA A 151 -11.74 -1.20 2.18
C ALA A 151 -10.31 -1.79 2.24
N MET A 152 -9.56 -1.75 1.14
CA MET A 152 -8.25 -2.41 1.08
C MET A 152 -7.13 -1.42 0.76
N PRO A 153 -6.47 -0.81 1.77
CA PRO A 153 -5.12 -0.31 1.58
C PRO A 153 -4.24 -1.47 1.14
N VAL A 154 -3.67 -1.38 -0.07
CA VAL A 154 -2.75 -2.40 -0.58
C VAL A 154 -1.37 -2.10 -0.01
N PHE A 155 -0.97 -2.89 0.97
CA PHE A 155 0.37 -2.82 1.54
C PHE A 155 1.32 -3.68 0.71
N CYS A 156 2.08 -3.03 -0.18
CA CYS A 156 3.11 -3.69 -0.97
C CYS A 156 4.47 -3.42 -0.33
N CYS A 157 5.09 -4.45 0.25
CA CYS A 157 6.51 -4.41 0.62
C CYS A 157 7.20 -5.60 -0.05
N HIS A 158 8.25 -5.32 -0.82
CA HIS A 158 9.19 -6.33 -1.30
C HIS A 158 10.50 -6.08 -0.56
N SER A 159 10.97 -7.09 0.18
CA SER A 159 12.34 -7.17 0.70
C SER A 159 13.20 -7.92 -0.30
#